data_AF-U5S0G3-F1
#
_entry.id   AF-U5S0G3-F1
#
_cell.length_a   1.000
_cell.length_b   1.000
_cell.length_c   1.000
_cell.angle_alpha   90.00
_cell.angle_beta   90.00
_cell.angle_gamma   90.00
#
_symmetry.space_group_name_H-M   'P 1'
#
loop_
_entity.id
_entity.type
_entity.pdbx_description
1 polymer ?
#
loop_
_entity_poly.entity_id
_entity_poly.type
_entity_poly.pdbx_seq_one_letter_code
_entity_poly.pdbx_strand_id
1 'polypeptide(L)'
;LVLSKEQDEFPYEISSDFKGMPQTNCIFCRVFSDKDAVVDEYVQKTYGLTKIDQMGAMLASSLDGFVHPEQHGEPGFTAVDKALELAGWATNDEFSPYAQFGRRNSLIGTHIVNPVTGKIAKDKPVFVPGFHTWDNSRAEYEIKHGDGRYQFKDKQEATDRIKRACSYLGADLVGVTSIERAQKWVYTNWIDLHPIKNTFPDGTVKMMTYDAMEAQKGNFISAGYGVSPPDFRAESGFEPKSVITLAWAMDYDAMKTAPSLVAGAAAGEGYSRLAEISYKVSTFLRRLGIKCAPCGNDTASSIPIAIESGMGEGSRMGMLITEKYGPNVRLAKIFTDIELVPDKPRTFGVKDFCKNCKKCADS
;
A
#
# COMPACT_ATOMS: atom_id res chain seq x y z
N LEU A 1 15.33 28.03 -13.26
CA LEU A 1 14.70 27.25 -14.36
C LEU A 1 13.45 26.60 -13.78
N VAL A 2 12.26 26.98 -14.25
CA VAL A 2 11.04 26.21 -13.94
C VAL A 2 11.12 24.95 -14.81
N LEU A 3 11.58 23.84 -14.24
CA LEU A 3 11.81 22.59 -14.96
C LEU A 3 10.49 21.83 -15.23
N SER A 4 9.45 22.12 -14.47
CA SER A 4 8.20 21.37 -14.50
C SER A 4 7.06 22.12 -15.21
N LYS A 5 6.38 21.44 -16.14
CA LYS A 5 5.23 21.94 -16.89
C LYS A 5 4.00 21.07 -16.62
N GLU A 6 2.86 21.72 -16.40
CA GLU A 6 1.56 21.05 -16.31
C GLU A 6 1.13 20.48 -17.67
N GLN A 7 0.32 19.43 -17.62
CA GLN A 7 -0.32 18.78 -18.77
C GLN A 7 -1.82 18.70 -18.49
N ASP A 8 -2.65 18.88 -19.51
CA ASP A 8 -4.11 18.77 -19.35
C ASP A 8 -4.58 17.30 -19.33
N GLU A 9 -3.78 16.40 -19.90
CA GLU A 9 -4.07 14.97 -20.03
C GLU A 9 -2.97 14.11 -19.41
N PHE A 10 -3.26 12.81 -19.26
CA PHE A 10 -2.29 11.84 -18.80
C PHE A 10 -1.08 11.80 -19.77
N PRO A 11 0.18 11.90 -19.28
CA PRO A 11 1.34 12.14 -20.13
C PRO A 11 1.83 10.92 -20.93
N TYR A 12 1.09 9.81 -20.87
CA TYR A 12 1.38 8.58 -21.59
C TYR A 12 0.18 8.19 -22.45
N GLU A 13 0.47 7.63 -23.63
CA GLU A 13 -0.56 7.06 -24.49
C GLU A 13 -1.24 5.89 -23.77
N ILE A 14 -2.57 5.93 -23.73
CA ILE A 14 -3.40 4.83 -23.27
C ILE A 14 -4.11 4.30 -24.51
N SER A 15 -3.82 3.06 -24.88
CA SER A 15 -4.43 2.44 -26.05
C SER A 15 -5.94 2.26 -25.84
N SER A 16 -6.70 2.33 -26.93
CA SER A 16 -8.17 2.22 -26.89
C SER A 16 -8.67 0.84 -26.42
N ASP A 17 -7.81 -0.17 -26.43
CA ASP A 17 -8.08 -1.52 -25.96
C ASP A 17 -7.65 -1.75 -24.50
N PHE A 18 -7.22 -0.73 -23.77
CA PHE A 18 -6.88 -0.85 -22.34
C PHE A 18 -8.09 -1.31 -21.51
N LYS A 19 -7.95 -2.47 -20.85
CA LYS A 19 -9.05 -3.11 -20.07
C LYS A 19 -8.92 -2.94 -18.56
N GLY A 20 -7.98 -2.14 -18.07
CA GLY A 20 -7.61 -2.13 -16.65
C GLY A 20 -6.78 -3.36 -16.25
N MET A 21 -6.26 -3.34 -15.02
CA MET A 21 -5.42 -4.42 -14.48
C MET A 21 -6.20 -5.20 -13.40
N PRO A 22 -6.32 -6.53 -13.46
CA PRO A 22 -6.83 -7.29 -12.32
C PRO A 22 -5.77 -7.31 -11.21
N GLN A 23 -6.20 -7.20 -9.93
CA GLN A 23 -5.27 -7.22 -8.81
C GLN A 23 -4.52 -8.55 -8.72
N THR A 24 -5.13 -9.64 -9.17
CA THR A 24 -4.50 -10.97 -9.25
C THR A 24 -3.25 -11.01 -10.12
N ASN A 25 -3.03 -10.02 -10.99
CA ASN A 25 -1.81 -9.91 -11.78
C ASN A 25 -0.64 -9.27 -11.03
N CYS A 26 -0.85 -8.75 -9.82
CA CYS A 26 0.26 -8.35 -8.96
C CYS A 26 1.09 -9.58 -8.57
N ILE A 27 2.42 -9.46 -8.61
CA ILE A 27 3.33 -10.59 -8.35
C ILE A 27 3.07 -11.23 -6.98
N PHE A 28 2.83 -10.41 -5.96
CA PHE A 28 2.46 -10.87 -4.61
C PHE A 28 1.16 -11.68 -4.55
N CYS A 29 0.27 -11.56 -5.54
CA CYS A 29 -0.92 -12.40 -5.64
C CYS A 29 -0.62 -13.67 -6.44
N ARG A 30 0.05 -13.53 -7.60
CA ARG A 30 0.36 -14.65 -8.49
C ARG A 30 1.16 -15.76 -7.81
N VAL A 31 2.05 -15.42 -6.88
CA VAL A 31 2.82 -16.41 -6.11
C VAL A 31 1.93 -17.38 -5.32
N PHE A 32 0.70 -16.99 -4.96
CA PHE A 32 -0.23 -17.85 -4.21
C PHE A 32 -1.17 -18.66 -5.10
N SER A 33 -1.41 -18.24 -6.34
CA SER A 33 -2.44 -18.81 -7.22
C SER A 33 -1.89 -19.51 -8.46
N ASP A 34 -0.71 -19.13 -8.92
CA ASP A 34 -0.15 -19.52 -10.22
C ASP A 34 1.03 -20.48 -10.03
N LYS A 35 0.82 -21.57 -9.29
CA LYS A 35 1.88 -22.55 -8.87
C LYS A 35 2.60 -23.23 -10.03
N ASP A 36 2.04 -23.16 -11.22
CA ASP A 36 2.59 -23.77 -12.43
C ASP A 36 3.15 -22.74 -13.43
N ALA A 37 3.05 -21.44 -13.12
CA ALA A 37 3.68 -20.42 -13.95
C ALA A 37 5.21 -20.51 -13.82
N VAL A 38 5.85 -20.60 -14.99
CA VAL A 38 7.30 -20.52 -15.12
C VAL A 38 7.75 -19.07 -15.14
N VAL A 39 8.90 -18.80 -14.54
CA VAL A 39 9.59 -17.51 -14.68
C VAL A 39 10.30 -17.45 -16.04
N ASP A 40 10.60 -16.26 -16.54
CA ASP A 40 11.27 -16.13 -17.84
C ASP A 40 12.70 -16.67 -17.84
N GLU A 41 13.26 -16.89 -19.03
CA GLU A 41 14.58 -17.50 -19.23
C GLU A 41 15.72 -16.73 -18.53
N TYR A 42 15.62 -15.40 -18.44
CA TYR A 42 16.62 -14.59 -17.74
C TYR A 42 16.58 -14.87 -16.25
N VAL A 43 15.39 -14.94 -15.63
CA VAL A 43 15.25 -15.27 -14.21
C VAL A 43 15.74 -16.71 -13.94
N GLN A 44 15.40 -17.66 -14.82
CA GLN A 44 15.89 -19.04 -14.72
C GLN A 44 17.42 -19.10 -14.74
N LYS A 45 18.06 -18.41 -15.69
CA LYS A 45 19.51 -18.41 -15.85
C LYS A 45 20.24 -17.66 -14.73
N THR A 46 19.68 -16.56 -14.27
CA THR A 46 20.33 -15.65 -13.32
C THR A 46 20.19 -16.14 -11.88
N TYR A 47 19.00 -16.61 -11.52
CA TYR A 47 18.65 -16.96 -10.15
C TYR A 47 18.41 -18.46 -9.94
N GLY A 48 18.42 -19.28 -10.99
CA GLY A 48 18.16 -20.72 -10.90
C GLY A 48 16.70 -21.07 -10.58
N LEU A 49 15.80 -20.10 -10.62
CA LEU A 49 14.38 -20.28 -10.30
C LEU A 49 13.62 -20.72 -11.53
N THR A 50 12.76 -21.71 -11.39
CA THR A 50 11.98 -22.26 -12.52
C THR A 50 10.51 -21.90 -12.45
N LYS A 51 10.01 -21.58 -11.25
CA LYS A 51 8.60 -21.30 -11.00
C LYS A 51 8.39 -20.01 -10.23
N ILE A 52 7.24 -19.38 -10.46
CA ILE A 52 6.90 -18.10 -9.83
C ILE A 52 6.70 -18.22 -8.32
N ASP A 53 6.25 -19.38 -7.83
CA ASP A 53 6.08 -19.65 -6.40
C ASP A 53 7.43 -19.72 -5.66
N GLN A 54 8.47 -20.24 -6.30
CA GLN A 54 9.86 -20.20 -5.79
C GLN A 54 10.34 -18.75 -5.64
N MET A 55 10.05 -17.90 -6.63
CA MET A 55 10.35 -16.47 -6.56
C MET A 55 9.57 -15.78 -5.45
N GLY A 56 8.30 -16.14 -5.27
CA GLY A 56 7.45 -15.65 -4.19
C GLY A 56 7.92 -16.07 -2.80
N ALA A 57 8.31 -17.33 -2.63
CA ALA A 57 8.87 -17.85 -1.40
C ALA A 57 10.20 -17.17 -1.07
N MET A 58 11.07 -16.94 -2.06
CA MET A 58 12.30 -16.16 -1.90
C MET A 58 12.03 -14.71 -1.55
N LEU A 59 11.05 -14.07 -2.18
CA LEU A 59 10.66 -12.69 -1.90
C LEU A 59 10.03 -12.54 -0.52
N ALA A 60 9.17 -13.47 -0.12
CA ALA A 60 8.55 -13.47 1.20
C ALA A 60 9.58 -13.74 2.30
N SER A 61 10.47 -14.72 2.09
CA SER A 61 11.56 -14.99 3.04
C SER A 61 12.60 -13.86 3.09
N SER A 62 12.85 -13.13 2.00
CA SER A 62 13.71 -11.94 2.05
C SER A 62 13.04 -10.75 2.74
N LEU A 63 11.72 -10.57 2.57
CA LEU A 63 10.92 -9.55 3.28
C LEU A 63 10.78 -9.82 4.79
N ASP A 64 10.72 -11.09 5.19
CA ASP A 64 10.77 -11.49 6.61
C ASP A 64 12.22 -11.54 7.14
N GLY A 65 13.22 -11.11 6.36
CA GLY A 65 14.67 -11.12 6.65
C GLY A 65 15.23 -12.49 7.01
N PHE A 66 14.68 -13.55 6.42
CA PHE A 66 15.17 -14.93 6.51
C PHE A 66 16.17 -15.32 5.44
N VAL A 67 16.47 -14.44 4.49
CA VAL A 67 17.44 -14.75 3.43
C VAL A 67 18.58 -13.78 3.60
N HIS A 68 19.59 -14.18 4.36
CA HIS A 68 20.99 -14.19 3.93
C HIS A 68 21.82 -14.91 5.01
N PRO A 69 21.62 -16.23 5.22
CA PRO A 69 22.49 -16.99 6.11
C PRO A 69 23.97 -16.78 5.78
N GLU A 70 24.28 -16.62 4.49
CA GLU A 70 25.62 -16.33 3.99
C GLU A 70 26.19 -14.96 4.39
N GLN A 71 25.36 -13.93 4.64
CA GLN A 71 25.80 -12.58 5.00
C GLN A 71 25.57 -12.26 6.49
N HIS A 72 25.12 -13.24 7.27
CA HIS A 72 24.76 -13.03 8.66
C HIS A 72 25.95 -12.49 9.47
N GLY A 73 25.79 -11.28 10.03
CA GLY A 73 26.81 -10.59 10.81
C GLY A 73 27.68 -9.60 10.00
N GLU A 74 27.52 -9.53 8.69
CA GLU A 74 28.12 -8.46 7.87
C GLU A 74 27.40 -7.12 8.09
N PRO A 75 28.06 -5.96 7.84
CA PRO A 75 27.40 -4.66 7.89
C PRO A 75 26.14 -4.60 7.01
N GLY A 76 25.01 -4.23 7.59
CA GLY A 76 23.70 -4.22 6.91
C GLY A 76 22.90 -5.53 7.07
N PHE A 77 23.49 -6.55 7.69
CA PHE A 77 22.90 -7.87 7.95
C PHE A 77 23.20 -8.35 9.38
N THR A 78 23.43 -7.42 10.31
CA THR A 78 23.62 -7.73 11.73
C THR A 78 22.29 -7.92 12.46
N ALA A 79 22.34 -8.47 13.68
CA ALA A 79 21.15 -8.55 14.54
C ALA A 79 20.55 -7.16 14.84
N VAL A 80 21.37 -6.10 14.88
CA VAL A 80 20.90 -4.72 15.07
C VAL A 80 20.15 -4.25 13.83
N ASP A 81 20.68 -4.52 12.63
CA ASP A 81 20.03 -4.16 11.36
C ASP A 81 18.69 -4.89 11.20
N LYS A 82 18.64 -6.17 11.59
CA LYS A 82 17.40 -6.96 11.59
C LYS A 82 16.37 -6.42 12.56
N ALA A 83 16.78 -6.05 13.78
CA ALA A 83 15.87 -5.44 14.74
C ALA A 83 15.32 -4.09 14.24
N LEU A 84 16.17 -3.29 13.58
CA LEU A 84 15.77 -2.02 12.97
C LEU A 84 14.78 -2.23 11.82
N GLU A 85 15.01 -3.22 10.95
CA GLU A 85 14.08 -3.59 9.87
C GLU A 85 12.71 -3.95 10.43
N LEU A 86 12.65 -4.89 11.37
CA LEU A 86 11.39 -5.31 12.00
C LEU A 86 10.69 -4.13 12.69
N ALA A 87 11.43 -3.24 13.34
CA ALA A 87 10.87 -2.04 13.95
C ALA A 87 10.24 -1.10 12.91
N GLY A 88 10.86 -0.93 11.74
CA GLY A 88 10.30 -0.14 10.65
C GLY A 88 8.93 -0.66 10.19
N TRP A 89 8.72 -1.97 10.15
CA TRP A 89 7.46 -2.58 9.71
C TRP A 89 6.36 -2.65 10.79
N ALA A 90 6.71 -2.45 12.06
CA ALA A 90 5.84 -2.77 13.19
C ALA A 90 4.42 -2.16 13.10
N THR A 91 4.31 -0.87 12.77
CA THR A 91 3.00 -0.21 12.72
C THR A 91 2.13 -0.75 11.57
N ASN A 92 2.72 -0.97 10.39
CA ASN A 92 1.99 -1.55 9.27
C ASN A 92 1.51 -2.96 9.59
N ASP A 93 2.39 -3.81 10.11
CA ASP A 93 2.07 -5.23 10.29
C ASP A 93 1.11 -5.47 11.45
N GLU A 94 1.15 -4.66 12.50
CA GLU A 94 0.23 -4.76 13.63
C GLU A 94 -1.12 -4.10 13.35
N PHE A 95 -1.14 -2.92 12.71
CA PHE A 95 -2.35 -2.09 12.60
C PHE A 95 -2.94 -2.00 11.20
N SER A 96 -2.22 -2.41 10.17
CA SER A 96 -2.68 -2.50 8.77
C SER A 96 -2.29 -3.85 8.14
N PRO A 97 -2.53 -4.97 8.82
CA PRO A 97 -2.01 -6.26 8.38
C PRO A 97 -2.50 -6.58 6.96
N TYR A 98 -1.57 -7.08 6.15
CA TYR A 98 -1.76 -7.48 4.76
C TYR A 98 -2.10 -6.35 3.77
N ALA A 99 -2.13 -5.09 4.18
CA ALA A 99 -2.30 -3.96 3.25
C ALA A 99 -1.17 -3.92 2.20
N GLN A 100 0.05 -4.29 2.59
CA GLN A 100 1.21 -4.41 1.69
C GLN A 100 1.02 -5.51 0.64
N PHE A 101 0.29 -6.57 0.97
CA PHE A 101 -0.07 -7.68 0.08
C PHE A 101 -1.34 -7.40 -0.74
N GLY A 102 -1.88 -6.18 -0.66
CA GLY A 102 -3.05 -5.78 -1.43
C GLY A 102 -4.39 -6.13 -0.77
N ARG A 103 -4.42 -6.44 0.52
CA ARG A 103 -5.68 -6.56 1.26
C ARG A 103 -6.27 -5.18 1.52
N ARG A 104 -7.46 -4.92 0.99
CA ARG A 104 -8.27 -3.75 1.33
C ARG A 104 -8.99 -3.92 2.65
N ASN A 105 -9.38 -2.80 3.27
CA ASN A 105 -10.15 -2.78 4.52
C ASN A 105 -9.54 -3.70 5.61
N SER A 106 -8.25 -3.48 5.91
CA SER A 106 -7.46 -4.34 6.81
C SER A 106 -8.15 -4.55 8.16
N LEU A 107 -8.14 -5.79 8.63
CA LEU A 107 -8.67 -6.20 9.93
C LEU A 107 -7.56 -6.78 10.79
N ILE A 108 -7.47 -6.29 12.02
CA ILE A 108 -6.53 -6.77 13.04
C ILE A 108 -7.15 -7.98 13.73
N GLY A 109 -6.48 -9.12 13.66
CA GLY A 109 -6.85 -10.30 14.44
C GLY A 109 -6.29 -10.20 15.86
N THR A 110 -7.15 -10.21 16.87
CA THR A 110 -6.78 -10.12 18.29
C THR A 110 -7.66 -11.04 19.14
N HIS A 111 -7.57 -10.97 20.46
CA HIS A 111 -8.33 -11.79 21.40
C HIS A 111 -9.07 -10.93 22.42
N ILE A 112 -10.18 -11.45 22.93
CA ILE A 112 -10.92 -10.79 24.00
C ILE A 112 -10.08 -10.83 25.28
N VAL A 113 -9.85 -9.65 25.86
CA VAL A 113 -9.20 -9.50 27.16
C VAL A 113 -10.25 -9.15 28.20
N ASN A 114 -10.31 -9.92 29.28
CA ASN A 114 -11.12 -9.54 30.43
C ASN A 114 -10.45 -8.36 31.16
N PRO A 115 -11.08 -7.18 31.24
CA PRO A 115 -10.42 -5.97 31.74
C PRO A 115 -10.16 -5.97 33.25
N VAL A 116 -10.80 -6.87 34.01
CA VAL A 116 -10.62 -6.99 35.45
C VAL A 116 -9.50 -7.98 35.81
N THR A 117 -9.39 -9.06 35.04
CA THR A 117 -8.48 -10.17 35.37
C THR A 117 -7.26 -10.25 34.48
N GLY A 118 -7.25 -9.53 33.35
CA GLY A 118 -6.21 -9.63 32.32
C GLY A 118 -6.21 -10.95 31.55
N LYS A 119 -7.15 -11.87 31.83
CA LYS A 119 -7.24 -13.15 31.14
C LYS A 119 -7.62 -12.95 29.67
N ILE A 120 -6.87 -13.60 28.79
CA ILE A 120 -7.03 -13.55 27.34
C ILE A 120 -7.76 -14.81 26.88
N ALA A 121 -8.86 -14.66 26.14
CA ALA A 121 -9.57 -15.77 25.50
C ALA A 121 -8.82 -16.25 24.24
N LYS A 122 -7.70 -16.94 24.45
CA LYS A 122 -6.74 -17.39 23.41
C LYS A 122 -7.38 -18.23 22.29
N ASP A 123 -8.46 -18.95 22.59
CA ASP A 123 -9.20 -19.81 21.66
C ASP A 123 -10.27 -19.07 20.84
N LYS A 124 -10.53 -17.79 21.14
CA LYS A 124 -11.60 -16.98 20.55
C LYS A 124 -11.02 -15.71 19.90
N PRO A 125 -10.44 -15.81 18.69
CA PRO A 125 -9.98 -14.64 17.97
C PRO A 125 -11.17 -13.77 17.57
N VAL A 126 -10.96 -12.45 17.63
CA VAL A 126 -11.88 -11.43 17.14
C VAL A 126 -11.15 -10.55 16.13
N PHE A 127 -11.91 -9.92 15.23
CA PHE A 127 -11.38 -8.98 14.26
C PHE A 127 -11.84 -7.57 14.61
N VAL A 128 -10.90 -6.64 14.65
CA VAL A 128 -11.19 -5.21 14.82
C VAL A 128 -10.68 -4.42 13.60
N PRO A 129 -11.28 -3.28 13.27
CA PRO A 129 -10.81 -2.44 12.18
C PRO A 129 -9.34 -2.00 12.34
N GLY A 130 -8.56 -2.10 11.28
CA GLY A 130 -7.21 -1.55 11.20
C GLY A 130 -7.16 -0.10 10.70
N PHE A 131 -5.95 0.41 10.44
CA PHE A 131 -5.73 1.79 9.99
C PHE A 131 -6.28 2.05 8.57
N HIS A 132 -6.31 1.06 7.69
CA HIS A 132 -6.96 1.16 6.38
C HIS A 132 -8.46 0.80 6.40
N THR A 133 -9.14 0.95 7.54
CA THR A 133 -10.58 0.66 7.63
C THR A 133 -11.42 1.57 6.75
N TRP A 134 -12.45 0.99 6.12
CA TRP A 134 -13.48 1.69 5.35
C TRP A 134 -14.74 1.99 6.18
N ASP A 135 -14.69 1.79 7.50
CA ASP A 135 -15.78 2.15 8.41
C ASP A 135 -16.00 3.68 8.43
N ASN A 136 -17.16 4.09 7.92
CA ASN A 136 -17.60 5.48 7.87
C ASN A 136 -18.70 5.80 8.89
N SER A 137 -18.94 4.92 9.88
CA SER A 137 -19.89 5.14 10.96
C SER A 137 -19.66 6.46 11.70
N ARG A 138 -18.39 6.88 11.87
CA ARG A 138 -18.08 8.19 12.46
C ARG A 138 -18.53 9.35 11.57
N ALA A 139 -18.31 9.28 10.26
CA ALA A 139 -18.80 10.32 9.34
C ALA A 139 -20.33 10.41 9.38
N GLU A 140 -21.01 9.27 9.39
CA GLU A 140 -22.47 9.22 9.50
C GLU A 140 -22.97 9.75 10.85
N TYR A 141 -22.22 9.52 11.93
CA TYR A 141 -22.52 10.11 13.22
C TYR A 141 -22.45 11.64 13.18
N GLU A 142 -21.36 12.22 12.63
CA GLU A 142 -21.25 13.69 12.53
C GLU A 142 -22.38 14.28 11.66
N ILE A 143 -22.74 13.59 10.56
CA ILE A 143 -23.84 14.02 9.69
C ILE A 143 -25.18 14.01 10.44
N LYS A 144 -25.45 12.99 11.26
CA LYS A 144 -26.75 12.80 11.93
C LYS A 144 -26.89 13.56 13.25
N HIS A 145 -25.80 13.71 14.00
CA HIS A 145 -25.83 14.18 15.39
C HIS A 145 -24.90 15.37 15.67
N GLY A 146 -23.98 15.69 14.75
CA GLY A 146 -23.18 16.91 14.81
C GLY A 146 -23.85 18.06 14.07
N ASP A 147 -23.06 19.02 13.58
CA ASP A 147 -23.52 20.14 12.75
C ASP A 147 -23.80 19.74 11.29
N GLY A 148 -23.97 18.44 11.03
CA GLY A 148 -24.07 17.88 9.69
C GLY A 148 -22.72 17.71 9.00
N ARG A 149 -22.76 17.44 7.68
CA ARG A 149 -21.55 17.46 6.85
C ARG A 149 -21.01 18.88 6.80
N TYR A 150 -19.73 19.05 7.10
CA TYR A 150 -19.08 20.37 7.06
C TYR A 150 -19.19 20.98 5.65
N GLN A 151 -19.59 22.26 5.60
CA GLN A 151 -19.77 23.00 4.36
C GLN A 151 -18.56 23.92 4.14
N PHE A 152 -17.71 23.59 3.17
CA PHE A 152 -16.70 24.52 2.69
C PHE A 152 -17.34 25.61 1.83
N LYS A 153 -16.70 26.78 1.74
CA LYS A 153 -17.14 27.89 0.89
C LYS A 153 -17.26 27.47 -0.57
N ASP A 154 -16.28 26.71 -1.05
CA ASP A 154 -16.21 26.20 -2.42
C ASP A 154 -15.24 24.99 -2.52
N LYS A 155 -15.15 24.39 -3.71
CA LYS A 155 -14.27 23.23 -3.95
C LYS A 155 -12.79 23.56 -3.79
N GLN A 156 -12.39 24.80 -4.09
CA GLN A 156 -11.00 25.22 -3.98
C GLN A 156 -10.60 25.29 -2.50
N GLU A 157 -11.42 25.92 -1.66
CA GLU A 157 -11.19 25.96 -0.21
C GLU A 157 -11.14 24.56 0.40
N ALA A 158 -12.06 23.66 0.01
CA ALA A 158 -12.04 22.26 0.45
C ALA A 158 -10.70 21.60 0.10
N THR A 159 -10.24 21.76 -1.14
CA THR A 159 -8.99 21.19 -1.64
C THR A 159 -7.79 21.73 -0.87
N ASP A 160 -7.69 23.04 -0.71
CA ASP A 160 -6.55 23.70 -0.04
C ASP A 160 -6.47 23.30 1.43
N ARG A 161 -7.60 23.30 2.15
CA ARG A 161 -7.65 22.90 3.57
C ARG A 161 -7.33 21.43 3.75
N ILE A 162 -7.86 20.55 2.91
CA ILE A 162 -7.60 19.10 3.00
C ILE A 162 -6.14 18.81 2.68
N LYS A 163 -5.57 19.37 1.60
CA LYS A 163 -4.14 19.21 1.29
C LYS A 163 -3.25 19.73 2.41
N ARG A 164 -3.61 20.87 3.01
CA ARG A 164 -2.88 21.42 4.15
C ARG A 164 -2.96 20.50 5.37
N ALA A 165 -4.12 19.90 5.64
CA ALA A 165 -4.29 18.93 6.72
C ALA A 165 -3.45 17.67 6.46
N CYS A 166 -3.48 17.11 5.25
CA CYS A 166 -2.64 15.97 4.87
C CYS A 166 -1.14 16.24 5.10
N SER A 167 -0.68 17.42 4.67
CA SER A 167 0.72 17.83 4.87
C SER A 167 1.05 18.01 6.35
N TYR A 168 0.16 18.67 7.11
CA TYR A 168 0.33 18.87 8.55
C TYR A 168 0.39 17.55 9.33
N LEU A 169 -0.41 16.56 8.92
CA LEU A 169 -0.46 15.25 9.56
C LEU A 169 0.72 14.34 9.19
N GLY A 170 1.56 14.74 8.22
CA GLY A 170 2.86 14.12 7.98
C GLY A 170 3.12 13.64 6.56
N ALA A 171 2.23 13.88 5.58
CA ALA A 171 2.52 13.60 4.18
C ALA A 171 3.55 14.58 3.62
N ASP A 172 4.58 14.06 2.94
CA ASP A 172 5.63 14.88 2.33
C ASP A 172 5.18 15.49 1.00
N LEU A 173 4.31 14.79 0.27
CA LEU A 173 3.64 15.27 -0.94
C LEU A 173 2.18 14.87 -0.90
N VAL A 174 1.32 15.74 -1.44
CA VAL A 174 -0.13 15.52 -1.53
C VAL A 174 -0.61 15.92 -2.92
N GLY A 175 -1.25 15.00 -3.61
CA GLY A 175 -1.92 15.23 -4.89
C GLY A 175 -3.41 14.93 -4.78
N VAL A 176 -4.21 15.51 -5.64
CA VAL A 176 -5.64 15.23 -5.78
C VAL A 176 -5.96 14.95 -7.24
N THR A 177 -6.78 13.94 -7.50
CA THR A 177 -7.38 13.72 -8.83
C THR A 177 -8.87 13.37 -8.71
N SER A 178 -9.62 13.49 -9.80
CA SER A 178 -11.03 13.11 -9.83
C SER A 178 -11.18 11.59 -9.98
N ILE A 179 -12.30 11.03 -9.52
CA ILE A 179 -12.60 9.61 -9.77
C ILE A 179 -12.71 9.31 -11.28
N GLU A 180 -13.20 10.26 -12.07
CA GLU A 180 -13.32 10.14 -13.53
C GLU A 180 -11.97 9.85 -14.19
N ARG A 181 -10.91 10.52 -13.74
CA ARG A 181 -9.54 10.27 -14.19
C ARG A 181 -8.97 8.98 -13.59
N ALA A 182 -9.23 8.71 -12.32
CA ALA A 182 -8.60 7.61 -11.59
C ALA A 182 -9.24 6.23 -11.82
N GLN A 183 -10.51 6.14 -12.20
CA GLN A 183 -11.28 4.87 -12.22
C GLN A 183 -10.66 3.79 -13.12
N LYS A 184 -10.00 4.18 -14.21
CA LYS A 184 -9.30 3.25 -15.12
C LYS A 184 -8.09 2.57 -14.47
N TRP A 185 -7.59 3.13 -13.37
CA TRP A 185 -6.49 2.60 -12.58
C TRP A 185 -6.94 1.78 -11.38
N VAL A 186 -8.24 1.75 -11.08
CA VAL A 186 -8.84 0.82 -10.11
C VAL A 186 -8.71 -0.59 -10.68
N TYR A 187 -8.29 -1.54 -9.84
CA TYR A 187 -8.13 -2.90 -10.31
C TYR A 187 -9.47 -3.47 -10.76
N THR A 188 -9.51 -4.26 -11.84
CA THR A 188 -10.77 -4.81 -12.37
C THR A 188 -11.37 -5.91 -11.51
N ASN A 189 -10.57 -6.48 -10.62
CA ASN A 189 -10.99 -7.30 -9.50
C ASN A 189 -10.14 -6.97 -8.29
N TRP A 190 -10.70 -7.19 -7.11
CA TRP A 190 -9.99 -7.15 -5.85
C TRP A 190 -9.82 -8.57 -5.30
N ILE A 191 -8.73 -8.77 -4.56
CA ILE A 191 -8.48 -10.06 -3.90
C ILE A 191 -9.17 -10.11 -2.53
N ASP A 192 -9.72 -11.28 -2.20
CA ASP A 192 -10.31 -11.56 -0.89
C ASP A 192 -9.47 -12.64 -0.21
N LEU A 193 -8.57 -12.22 0.69
CA LEU A 193 -7.68 -13.15 1.39
C LEU A 193 -8.47 -14.03 2.36
N HIS A 194 -8.37 -15.35 2.17
CA HIS A 194 -9.00 -16.32 3.06
C HIS A 194 -8.11 -16.63 4.26
N PRO A 195 -8.63 -16.61 5.49
CA PRO A 195 -7.84 -16.95 6.66
C PRO A 195 -7.80 -18.47 6.91
N ILE A 196 -6.62 -18.99 7.23
CA ILE A 196 -6.36 -20.28 7.86
C ILE A 196 -6.38 -20.12 9.39
N LYS A 197 -7.12 -21.01 10.06
CA LYS A 197 -7.07 -21.14 11.51
C LYS A 197 -5.77 -21.86 11.91
N ASN A 198 -4.91 -21.16 12.65
CA ASN A 198 -3.69 -21.70 13.22
C ASN A 198 -3.85 -21.86 14.73
N THR A 199 -3.53 -23.03 15.26
CA THR A 199 -3.54 -23.29 16.72
C THR A 199 -2.10 -23.52 17.19
N PHE A 200 -1.60 -22.64 18.03
CA PHE A 200 -0.24 -22.68 18.55
C PHE A 200 -0.14 -23.64 19.77
N PRO A 201 1.07 -24.11 20.13
CA PRO A 201 1.27 -25.04 21.25
C PRO A 201 0.73 -24.56 22.60
N ASP A 202 0.63 -23.24 22.80
CA ASP A 202 0.12 -22.63 24.02
C ASP A 202 -1.43 -22.47 24.03
N GLY A 203 -2.11 -23.06 23.04
CA GLY A 203 -3.56 -22.98 22.85
C GLY A 203 -4.05 -21.71 22.16
N THR A 204 -3.16 -20.78 21.78
CA THR A 204 -3.55 -19.57 21.05
C THR A 204 -4.03 -19.91 19.65
N VAL A 205 -5.18 -19.37 19.27
CA VAL A 205 -5.73 -19.47 17.91
C VAL A 205 -5.53 -18.15 17.19
N LYS A 206 -4.85 -18.15 16.04
CA LYS A 206 -4.77 -16.98 15.15
C LYS A 206 -5.33 -17.31 13.78
N MET A 207 -5.97 -16.33 13.17
CA MET A 207 -6.42 -16.40 11.78
C MET A 207 -5.38 -15.69 10.91
N MET A 208 -4.67 -16.45 10.07
CA MET A 208 -3.59 -15.94 9.21
C MET A 208 -3.83 -16.36 7.77
N THR A 209 -3.13 -15.80 6.79
CA THR A 209 -3.31 -16.18 5.37
C THR A 209 -2.55 -17.45 4.98
N TYR A 210 -1.75 -17.98 5.90
CA TYR A 210 -0.91 -19.16 5.71
C TYR A 210 -0.91 -20.05 6.97
N ASP A 211 -0.44 -21.29 6.81
CA ASP A 211 -0.15 -22.22 7.90
C ASP A 211 1.22 -21.90 8.50
N ALA A 212 1.24 -21.34 9.71
CA ALA A 212 2.47 -20.95 10.37
C ALA A 212 3.29 -22.14 10.89
N MET A 213 2.66 -23.28 11.18
CA MET A 213 3.40 -24.46 11.68
C MET A 213 4.15 -25.13 10.53
N GLU A 214 3.57 -25.16 9.35
CA GLU A 214 4.26 -25.61 8.12
C GLU A 214 5.29 -24.59 7.65
N ALA A 215 5.01 -23.29 7.74
CA ALA A 215 5.97 -22.25 7.39
C ALA A 215 7.27 -22.35 8.21
N GLN A 216 7.18 -22.70 9.50
CA GLN A 216 8.36 -22.97 10.35
C GLN A 216 9.23 -24.14 9.88
N LYS A 217 8.67 -25.05 9.09
CA LYS A 217 9.39 -26.19 8.49
C LYS A 217 9.91 -25.87 7.08
N GLY A 218 9.74 -24.63 6.61
CA GLY A 218 10.06 -24.20 5.25
C GLY A 218 8.98 -24.47 4.22
N ASN A 219 7.79 -24.94 4.63
CA ASN A 219 6.66 -25.23 3.73
C ASN A 219 5.64 -24.09 3.77
N PHE A 220 5.57 -23.28 2.71
CA PHE A 220 4.59 -22.20 2.64
C PHE A 220 3.24 -22.69 2.10
N ILE A 221 2.27 -22.91 3.01
CA ILE A 221 0.90 -23.31 2.65
C ILE A 221 -0.05 -22.13 2.89
N SER A 222 -0.61 -21.58 1.82
CA SER A 222 -1.62 -20.50 1.86
C SER A 222 -3.04 -21.04 1.59
N ALA A 223 -4.06 -20.37 2.15
CA ALA A 223 -5.47 -20.64 1.84
C ALA A 223 -5.88 -20.12 0.44
N GLY A 224 -4.96 -19.47 -0.27
CA GLY A 224 -5.25 -18.77 -1.51
C GLY A 224 -6.10 -17.53 -1.28
N TYR A 225 -6.79 -17.09 -2.33
CA TYR A 225 -7.64 -15.91 -2.29
C TYR A 225 -8.89 -16.11 -3.17
N GLY A 226 -9.99 -15.47 -2.78
CA GLY A 226 -11.13 -15.21 -3.64
C GLY A 226 -10.94 -13.95 -4.48
N VAL A 227 -11.87 -13.69 -5.40
CA VAL A 227 -11.91 -12.44 -6.17
C VAL A 227 -13.32 -11.86 -6.16
N SER A 228 -13.39 -10.54 -6.04
CA SER A 228 -14.62 -9.77 -6.12
C SER A 228 -14.46 -8.61 -7.11
N PRO A 229 -15.53 -8.20 -7.81
CA PRO A 229 -15.49 -6.95 -8.58
C PRO A 229 -15.38 -5.75 -7.63
N PRO A 230 -14.81 -4.61 -8.09
CA PRO A 230 -14.82 -3.38 -7.34
C PRO A 230 -16.24 -2.91 -7.00
N ASP A 231 -16.53 -2.75 -5.72
CA ASP A 231 -17.81 -2.21 -5.23
C ASP A 231 -17.58 -1.32 -4.00
N PHE A 232 -17.22 -0.06 -4.25
CA PHE A 232 -17.03 0.92 -3.17
C PHE A 232 -18.30 1.14 -2.36
N ARG A 233 -19.47 1.14 -3.00
CA ARG A 233 -20.73 1.40 -2.29
C ARG A 233 -21.07 0.29 -1.32
N ALA A 234 -20.94 -0.97 -1.72
CA ALA A 234 -21.19 -2.10 -0.84
C ALA A 234 -20.21 -2.16 0.34
N GLU A 235 -18.92 -1.88 0.10
CA GLU A 235 -17.88 -2.06 1.13
C GLU A 235 -17.62 -0.83 2.00
N SER A 236 -17.86 0.39 1.49
CA SER A 236 -17.56 1.64 2.20
C SER A 236 -18.79 2.55 2.41
N GLY A 237 -19.92 2.24 1.78
CA GLY A 237 -21.17 2.99 1.92
C GLY A 237 -21.22 4.30 1.11
N PHE A 238 -20.39 4.47 0.08
CA PHE A 238 -20.40 5.62 -0.84
C PHE A 238 -19.79 5.32 -2.21
N GLU A 239 -20.04 6.20 -3.18
CA GLU A 239 -19.30 6.24 -4.45
C GLU A 239 -18.22 7.34 -4.38
N PRO A 240 -16.95 7.03 -4.66
CA PRO A 240 -15.90 8.05 -4.65
C PRO A 240 -16.15 9.12 -5.71
N LYS A 241 -15.78 10.36 -5.38
CA LYS A 241 -15.78 11.50 -6.29
C LYS A 241 -14.38 12.03 -6.55
N SER A 242 -13.49 11.89 -5.57
CA SER A 242 -12.10 12.32 -5.67
C SER A 242 -11.17 11.32 -5.00
N VAL A 243 -9.91 11.35 -5.39
CA VAL A 243 -8.83 10.53 -4.84
C VAL A 243 -7.73 11.45 -4.35
N ILE A 244 -7.41 11.36 -3.07
CA ILE A 244 -6.28 12.07 -2.46
C ILE A 244 -5.09 11.12 -2.48
N THR A 245 -4.01 11.48 -3.15
CA THR A 245 -2.76 10.73 -3.17
C THR A 245 -1.79 11.31 -2.15
N LEU A 246 -1.17 10.44 -1.37
CA LEU A 246 -0.19 10.81 -0.33
C LEU A 246 1.15 10.16 -0.66
N ALA A 247 2.25 10.86 -0.41
CA ALA A 247 3.58 10.28 -0.47
C ALA A 247 4.45 10.69 0.72
N TRP A 248 5.41 9.82 1.04
CA TRP A 248 6.41 10.05 2.08
C TRP A 248 7.78 9.69 1.56
N ALA A 249 8.76 10.54 1.85
CA ALA A 249 10.15 10.23 1.53
C ALA A 249 10.64 9.11 2.46
N MET A 250 11.30 8.11 1.88
CA MET A 250 12.06 7.13 2.65
C MET A 250 13.42 7.74 3.04
N ASP A 251 14.04 7.21 4.09
CA ASP A 251 15.38 7.63 4.48
C ASP A 251 16.37 7.38 3.33
N TYR A 252 17.09 8.43 2.92
CA TYR A 252 17.94 8.38 1.73
C TYR A 252 19.21 7.56 1.97
N ASP A 253 19.84 7.73 3.12
CA ASP A 253 21.10 7.06 3.44
C ASP A 253 20.86 5.57 3.67
N ALA A 254 19.76 5.21 4.32
CA ALA A 254 19.31 3.83 4.47
C ALA A 254 18.93 3.20 3.12
N MET A 255 18.19 3.89 2.24
CA MET A 255 17.85 3.30 0.93
C MET A 255 19.09 3.10 0.03
N LYS A 256 20.11 3.95 0.18
CA LYS A 256 21.37 3.84 -0.56
C LYS A 256 22.14 2.55 -0.24
N THR A 257 21.84 1.88 0.88
CA THR A 257 22.44 0.59 1.24
C THR A 257 21.66 -0.61 0.71
N ALA A 258 20.68 -0.43 -0.18
CA ALA A 258 19.99 -1.54 -0.82
C ALA A 258 21.00 -2.49 -1.51
N PRO A 259 20.88 -3.81 -1.34
CA PRO A 259 19.73 -4.55 -0.80
C PRO A 259 19.80 -4.91 0.71
N SER A 260 20.55 -4.20 1.55
CA SER A 260 20.67 -4.50 2.99
C SER A 260 19.36 -4.39 3.80
N LEU A 261 19.35 -4.97 5.01
CA LEU A 261 18.21 -4.88 5.94
C LEU A 261 17.91 -3.44 6.38
N VAL A 262 18.92 -2.56 6.39
CA VAL A 262 18.74 -1.14 6.69
C VAL A 262 17.90 -0.45 5.60
N ALA A 263 18.07 -0.82 4.33
CA ALA A 263 17.20 -0.36 3.25
C ALA A 263 15.78 -0.93 3.39
N GLY A 264 15.66 -2.18 3.85
CA GLY A 264 14.40 -2.82 4.26
C GLY A 264 13.68 -2.03 5.36
N ALA A 265 14.41 -1.55 6.36
CA ALA A 265 13.88 -0.70 7.42
C ALA A 265 13.30 0.61 6.90
N ALA A 266 13.99 1.28 5.97
CA ALA A 266 13.49 2.51 5.35
C ALA A 266 12.20 2.28 4.54
N ALA A 267 12.09 1.11 3.88
CA ALA A 267 10.86 0.70 3.23
C ALA A 267 9.72 0.41 4.22
N GLY A 268 10.01 -0.35 5.28
CA GLY A 268 9.05 -0.69 6.32
C GLY A 268 8.52 0.55 7.04
N GLU A 269 9.40 1.46 7.44
CA GLU A 269 9.02 2.72 8.07
C GLU A 269 8.14 3.57 7.13
N GLY A 270 8.42 3.54 5.83
CA GLY A 270 7.55 4.15 4.83
C GLY A 270 6.13 3.57 4.82
N TYR A 271 5.97 2.25 5.01
CA TYR A 271 4.66 1.59 5.15
C TYR A 271 3.98 1.90 6.49
N SER A 272 4.75 1.96 7.58
CA SER A 272 4.25 2.33 8.91
C SER A 272 3.69 3.76 8.92
N ARG A 273 4.45 4.73 8.39
CA ARG A 273 3.98 6.11 8.20
C ARG A 273 2.77 6.18 7.30
N LEU A 274 2.78 5.43 6.20
CA LEU A 274 1.66 5.34 5.28
C LEU A 274 0.36 4.96 6.00
N ALA A 275 0.39 3.89 6.79
CA ALA A 275 -0.78 3.39 7.50
C ALA A 275 -1.27 4.41 8.54
N GLU A 276 -0.38 4.91 9.39
CA GLU A 276 -0.70 5.85 10.46
C GLU A 276 -1.28 7.17 9.91
N ILE A 277 -0.62 7.75 8.90
CA ILE A 277 -1.00 9.06 8.35
C ILE A 277 -2.29 8.94 7.55
N SER A 278 -2.48 7.87 6.78
CA SER A 278 -3.74 7.63 6.07
C SER A 278 -4.91 7.54 7.05
N TYR A 279 -4.73 6.87 8.20
CA TYR A 279 -5.74 6.80 9.26
C TYR A 279 -6.02 8.17 9.90
N LYS A 280 -4.98 8.96 10.20
CA LYS A 280 -5.15 10.34 10.71
C LYS A 280 -5.92 11.22 9.74
N VAL A 281 -5.59 11.18 8.45
CA VAL A 281 -6.28 11.96 7.40
C VAL A 281 -7.73 11.49 7.26
N SER A 282 -7.97 10.19 7.19
CA SER A 282 -9.33 9.64 7.15
C SER A 282 -10.14 10.00 8.40
N THR A 283 -9.51 10.03 9.57
CA THR A 283 -10.16 10.50 10.81
C THR A 283 -10.55 11.96 10.69
N PHE A 284 -9.65 12.83 10.24
CA PHE A 284 -9.96 14.24 9.98
C PHE A 284 -11.16 14.41 9.01
N LEU A 285 -11.15 13.70 7.88
CA LEU A 285 -12.27 13.73 6.92
C LEU A 285 -13.58 13.25 7.56
N ARG A 286 -13.56 12.12 8.28
CA ARG A 286 -14.76 11.58 8.93
C ARG A 286 -15.31 12.52 10.00
N ARG A 287 -14.45 13.26 10.71
CA ARG A 287 -14.87 14.30 11.68
C ARG A 287 -15.55 15.51 11.02
N LEU A 288 -15.38 15.69 9.72
CA LEU A 288 -16.10 16.68 8.91
C LEU A 288 -17.38 16.10 8.26
N GLY A 289 -17.76 14.86 8.59
CA GLY A 289 -18.86 14.16 7.93
C GLY A 289 -18.54 13.77 6.49
N ILE A 290 -17.26 13.64 6.11
CA ILE A 290 -16.82 13.23 4.78
C ILE A 290 -16.48 11.74 4.83
N LYS A 291 -17.08 10.96 3.92
CA LYS A 291 -16.81 9.51 3.84
C LYS A 291 -15.52 9.27 3.06
N CYS A 292 -14.75 8.28 3.50
CA CYS A 292 -13.51 7.92 2.84
C CYS A 292 -13.14 6.44 3.02
N ALA A 293 -12.36 5.96 2.05
CA ALA A 293 -11.79 4.63 1.92
C ALA A 293 -10.27 4.78 1.72
N PRO A 294 -9.47 4.76 2.81
CA PRO A 294 -8.01 4.77 2.71
C PRO A 294 -7.48 3.42 2.21
N CYS A 295 -6.46 3.46 1.36
CA CYS A 295 -5.86 2.30 0.70
C CYS A 295 -4.34 2.41 0.71
N GLY A 296 -3.65 1.30 0.99
CA GLY A 296 -2.21 1.15 0.82
C GLY A 296 -1.88 0.72 -0.61
N ASN A 297 -1.38 -0.51 -0.78
CA ASN A 297 -1.05 -1.08 -2.10
C ASN A 297 -2.27 -1.69 -2.82
N ASP A 298 -3.39 -1.83 -2.14
CA ASP A 298 -4.64 -2.44 -2.58
C ASP A 298 -5.49 -1.52 -3.48
N THR A 299 -6.63 -2.06 -3.95
CA THR A 299 -7.74 -1.35 -4.63
C THR A 299 -7.44 -0.77 -6.01
N ALA A 300 -6.30 -0.11 -6.21
CA ALA A 300 -5.93 0.57 -7.45
C ALA A 300 -4.40 0.72 -7.58
N SER A 301 -3.92 0.89 -8.81
CA SER A 301 -2.49 1.14 -9.05
C SER A 301 -2.08 2.56 -8.60
N SER A 302 -1.24 2.66 -7.57
CA SER A 302 -0.88 3.94 -6.95
C SER A 302 -0.09 4.88 -7.85
N ILE A 303 0.77 4.34 -8.72
CA ILE A 303 1.68 5.12 -9.59
C ILE A 303 0.93 5.95 -10.63
N PRO A 304 0.05 5.37 -11.48
CA PRO A 304 -0.70 6.16 -12.45
C PRO A 304 -1.64 7.16 -11.75
N ILE A 305 -2.21 6.83 -10.59
CA ILE A 305 -2.99 7.80 -9.79
C ILE A 305 -2.12 8.96 -9.31
N ALA A 306 -0.88 8.72 -8.88
CA ALA A 306 0.06 9.77 -8.49
C ALA A 306 0.51 10.66 -9.67
N ILE A 307 0.59 10.09 -10.88
CA ILE A 307 0.84 10.85 -12.11
C ILE A 307 -0.38 11.72 -12.45
N GLU A 308 -1.59 11.16 -12.39
CA GLU A 308 -2.86 11.89 -12.58
C GLU A 308 -3.02 13.06 -11.60
N SER A 309 -2.48 12.93 -10.39
CA SER A 309 -2.50 13.96 -9.35
C SER A 309 -1.25 14.87 -9.35
N GLY A 310 -0.44 14.83 -10.40
CA GLY A 310 0.66 15.77 -10.61
C GLY A 310 1.88 15.58 -9.72
N MET A 311 1.99 14.44 -9.02
CA MET A 311 3.07 14.21 -8.05
C MET A 311 4.42 13.85 -8.69
N GLY A 312 4.42 13.39 -9.94
CA GLY A 312 5.64 12.96 -10.61
C GLY A 312 5.40 12.37 -11.99
N GLU A 313 6.46 11.76 -12.54
CA GLU A 313 6.44 11.05 -13.82
C GLU A 313 6.78 9.57 -13.62
N GLY A 314 6.22 8.71 -14.48
CA GLY A 314 6.64 7.31 -14.56
C GLY A 314 8.05 7.16 -15.14
N SER A 315 8.78 6.16 -14.65
CA SER A 315 10.19 5.92 -14.99
C SER A 315 10.44 4.51 -15.54
N ARG A 316 11.67 4.26 -16.02
CA ARG A 316 12.09 2.96 -16.56
C ARG A 316 11.93 1.80 -15.57
N MET A 317 12.20 2.03 -14.29
CA MET A 317 12.04 1.02 -13.23
C MET A 317 10.58 0.79 -12.83
N GLY A 318 9.63 1.38 -13.54
CA GLY A 318 8.20 1.28 -13.25
C GLY A 318 7.74 2.08 -12.03
N MET A 319 8.64 2.81 -11.36
CA MET A 319 8.34 3.65 -10.20
C MET A 319 8.01 5.10 -10.60
N LEU A 320 7.24 5.79 -9.74
CA LEU A 320 7.06 7.25 -9.83
C LEU A 320 8.38 7.94 -9.48
N ILE A 321 8.83 8.89 -10.30
CA ILE A 321 9.89 9.84 -9.94
C ILE A 321 9.23 11.17 -9.61
N THR A 322 9.48 11.66 -8.40
CA THR A 322 9.07 12.99 -7.92
C THR A 322 10.19 14.00 -8.12
N GLU A 323 9.85 15.27 -8.29
CA GLU A 323 10.86 16.34 -8.48
C GLU A 323 11.82 16.47 -7.29
N LYS A 324 11.30 16.29 -6.06
CA LYS A 324 12.07 16.51 -4.82
C LYS A 324 12.83 15.28 -4.35
N TYR A 325 12.21 14.09 -4.41
CA TYR A 325 12.73 12.88 -3.76
C TYR A 325 13.11 11.78 -4.75
N GLY A 326 13.00 12.05 -6.06
CA GLY A 326 13.18 11.02 -7.07
C GLY A 326 12.18 9.87 -6.86
N PRO A 327 12.59 8.60 -7.07
CA PRO A 327 11.75 7.44 -6.80
C PRO A 327 11.72 7.00 -5.33
N ASN A 328 12.41 7.71 -4.44
CA ASN A 328 12.58 7.32 -3.04
C ASN A 328 11.36 7.71 -2.16
N VAL A 329 10.16 7.33 -2.60
CA VAL A 329 8.90 7.62 -1.90
C VAL A 329 7.99 6.40 -1.83
N ARG A 330 7.17 6.32 -0.78
CA ARG A 330 6.01 5.41 -0.71
C ARG A 330 4.73 6.17 -1.04
N LEU A 331 3.71 5.48 -1.54
CA LEU A 331 2.45 6.07 -1.99
C LEU A 331 1.25 5.39 -1.32
N ALA A 332 0.27 6.18 -0.87
CA ALA A 332 -1.10 5.72 -0.64
C ALA A 332 -2.10 6.57 -1.40
N LYS A 333 -3.35 6.11 -1.34
CA LYS A 333 -4.49 6.88 -1.84
C LYS A 333 -5.68 6.74 -0.91
N ILE A 334 -6.49 7.79 -0.85
CA ILE A 334 -7.74 7.84 -0.11
C ILE A 334 -8.83 8.21 -1.10
N PHE A 335 -9.74 7.28 -1.35
CA PHE A 335 -10.97 7.53 -2.10
C PHE A 335 -11.97 8.24 -1.18
N THR A 336 -12.67 9.26 -1.67
CA THR A 336 -13.58 10.06 -0.83
C THR A 336 -14.79 10.57 -1.60
N ASP A 337 -15.90 10.78 -0.89
CA ASP A 337 -17.18 11.22 -1.44
C ASP A 337 -17.29 12.74 -1.66
N ILE A 338 -16.27 13.52 -1.28
CA ILE A 338 -16.19 14.96 -1.52
C ILE A 338 -15.58 15.25 -2.91
N GLU A 339 -16.09 16.29 -3.57
CA GLU A 339 -15.50 16.81 -4.80
C GLU A 339 -14.39 17.80 -4.47
N LEU A 340 -13.19 17.54 -4.99
CA LEU A 340 -12.02 18.39 -4.87
C LEU A 340 -11.57 18.85 -6.26
N VAL A 341 -10.79 19.94 -6.31
CA VAL A 341 -10.18 20.44 -7.54
C VAL A 341 -9.00 19.53 -7.89
N PRO A 342 -9.05 18.80 -9.03
CA PRO A 342 -7.95 17.93 -9.44
C PRO A 342 -6.69 18.72 -9.76
N ASP A 343 -5.55 18.20 -9.34
CA ASP A 343 -4.26 18.61 -9.87
C ASP A 343 -4.11 18.20 -11.34
N LYS A 344 -3.12 18.78 -12.00
CA LYS A 344 -2.73 18.44 -13.35
C LYS A 344 -1.48 17.57 -13.34
N PRO A 345 -1.38 16.53 -14.20
CA PRO A 345 -0.13 15.83 -14.43
C PRO A 345 1.00 16.81 -14.78
N ARG A 346 2.23 16.44 -14.44
CA ARG A 346 3.40 17.30 -14.65
C ARG A 346 4.51 16.53 -15.36
N THR A 347 5.28 17.24 -16.18
CA THR A 347 6.51 16.71 -16.78
C THR A 347 7.71 17.58 -16.45
N PHE A 348 8.83 16.95 -16.14
CA PHE A 348 10.13 17.58 -15.91
C PHE A 348 11.28 16.78 -16.55
N GLY A 349 10.96 15.95 -17.54
CA GLY A 349 11.94 15.29 -18.42
C GLY A 349 12.35 13.88 -18.01
N VAL A 350 11.63 13.22 -17.10
CA VAL A 350 11.98 11.86 -16.64
C VAL A 350 11.99 10.86 -17.80
N LYS A 351 10.98 10.92 -18.68
CA LYS A 351 10.88 10.01 -19.84
C LYS A 351 12.12 10.06 -20.72
N ASP A 352 12.57 11.27 -21.08
CA ASP A 352 13.71 11.46 -21.97
C ASP A 352 15.05 11.13 -21.28
N PHE A 353 15.15 11.43 -19.97
CA PHE A 353 16.29 10.99 -19.17
C PHE A 353 16.38 9.46 -19.12
N CYS A 354 15.26 8.77 -18.84
CA CYS A 354 15.20 7.31 -18.76
C CYS A 354 15.50 6.61 -20.09
N LYS A 355 15.24 7.22 -21.25
CA LYS A 355 15.62 6.67 -22.57
C LYS A 355 17.13 6.44 -22.69
N ASN A 356 17.93 7.32 -22.10
CA ASN A 356 19.38 7.33 -22.24
C ASN A 356 20.11 6.71 -21.05
N CYS A 357 19.64 6.94 -19.81
CA CYS A 357 20.38 6.60 -18.59
C CYS A 357 20.59 5.10 -18.38
N LYS A 358 19.53 4.29 -18.47
CA LYS A 358 19.49 2.82 -18.29
C LYS A 358 20.11 2.21 -17.00
N LYS A 359 20.75 3.01 -16.14
CA LYS A 359 21.43 2.55 -14.92
C LYS A 359 20.65 1.52 -14.10
N CYS A 360 19.35 1.75 -13.84
CA CYS A 360 18.53 0.83 -13.05
C CYS A 360 18.28 -0.54 -13.69
N ALA A 361 18.45 -0.67 -15.01
CA ALA A 361 18.37 -1.95 -15.71
C ALA A 361 19.73 -2.67 -15.77
N ASP A 362 20.82 -1.93 -15.61
CA ASP A 362 22.19 -2.45 -15.67
C ASP A 362 22.78 -2.78 -14.29
N SER A 363 22.10 -2.37 -13.20
CA SER A 363 22.59 -2.48 -11.80
C SER A 363 22.12 -3.74 -11.10
#